data_AF-A0A8J4FKZ3-F1
#
_entry.id   AF-A0A8J4FKZ3-F1
#
_cell.length_a   1.000
_cell.length_b   1.000
_cell.length_c   1.000
_cell.angle_alpha   90.00
_cell.angle_beta   90.00
_cell.angle_gamma   90.00
#
_symmetry.space_group_name_H-M   'P 1'
#
loop_
_entity.id
_entity.type
_entity.pdbx_description
1 polymer ?
#
loop_
_entity_poly.entity_id
_entity_poly.type
_entity_poly.pdbx_seq_one_letter_code
_entity_poly.pdbx_strand_id
1 'polypeptide(L)'
;MAEARQTARVAARTVMTAAAAAGPSCTQRYAAAGLVTAFAILAAFACRAAGQQRQRSLGATLASWFNSQQQQQQGQHRTPPHLSTVKPEDPPLALPCGCSDVDPRDSFLRAKVDFSCFDQARWGACGQPFMLETPEEVPEGYCQISCGRCPCCSTLDDVLKYKGLEMFRWMLTFSEEGGKTKMPGYMVTLLAPTDSAIWSALNRLGYTSKEAVEQDGTAKGILADIGRYHVLPPVEPLKATWTTPFMRGDVNMYTVLSGGKTVSAKQDGSGKVTILSPKSSATLTEKDLYACKGYVEVLDAVLIPWAMKGYA
;
A
#
# COMPACT_ATOMS: atom_id res chain seq x y z
N MET A 1 31.09 20.63 46.82
CA MET A 1 29.85 20.97 47.55
C MET A 1 28.72 20.50 46.64
N ALA A 2 28.18 19.29 46.82
CA ALA A 2 27.35 18.79 47.93
C ALA A 2 25.85 19.08 47.75
N GLU A 3 24.91 18.18 48.04
CA GLU A 3 24.89 16.69 47.92
C GLU A 3 23.53 16.36 47.23
N ALA A 4 23.34 15.40 46.32
CA ALA A 4 23.90 14.07 46.05
C ALA A 4 23.20 12.90 46.79
N ARG A 5 23.07 11.78 46.08
CA ARG A 5 22.70 10.41 46.52
C ARG A 5 21.32 10.17 47.16
N GLN A 6 20.39 9.60 46.37
CA GLN A 6 19.48 8.46 46.67
C GLN A 6 18.55 8.29 45.44
N THR A 7 18.17 7.11 44.94
CA THR A 7 18.17 5.74 45.50
C THR A 7 18.42 4.71 44.38
N ALA A 8 19.23 3.68 44.64
CA ALA A 8 19.33 2.47 43.82
C ALA A 8 19.19 1.22 44.71
N ARG A 9 18.32 0.29 44.30
CA ARG A 9 17.99 -1.09 44.80
C ARG A 9 16.56 -1.34 44.30
N VAL A 10 16.24 -2.32 43.45
CA VAL A 10 16.05 -3.77 43.66
C VAL A 10 15.66 -4.32 42.26
N ALA A 11 16.05 -5.48 41.74
CA ALA A 11 16.95 -6.55 42.18
C ALA A 11 17.67 -7.18 40.97
N ALA A 12 18.92 -7.58 41.16
CA ALA A 12 19.62 -8.51 40.28
C ALA A 12 20.11 -9.72 41.12
N ARG A 13 19.36 -10.82 41.03
CA ARG A 13 19.66 -12.21 41.41
C ARG A 13 18.81 -13.03 40.43
N THR A 14 19.33 -14.01 39.68
CA THR A 14 20.10 -15.16 40.17
C THR A 14 20.97 -15.74 39.06
N VAL A 15 22.24 -16.03 39.37
CA VAL A 15 23.11 -16.96 38.62
C VAL A 15 23.85 -17.82 39.65
N MET A 16 24.18 -19.07 39.29
CA MET A 16 24.91 -20.11 40.05
C MET A 16 24.10 -21.01 40.99
N THR A 17 23.75 -22.19 40.47
CA THR A 17 23.91 -23.56 41.06
C THR A 17 23.56 -24.55 39.94
N ALA A 18 24.27 -25.64 39.68
CA ALA A 18 25.53 -26.15 40.23
C ALA A 18 26.28 -26.95 39.15
N ALA A 19 27.61 -26.99 39.22
CA ALA A 19 28.45 -27.82 38.37
C ALA A 19 29.56 -28.47 39.22
N ALA A 20 29.46 -29.78 39.46
CA ALA A 20 30.52 -30.60 40.08
C ALA A 20 30.23 -32.10 39.88
N ALA A 21 31.30 -32.91 39.91
CA ALA A 21 31.36 -34.39 39.83
C ALA A 21 30.97 -35.03 38.48
N ALA A 22 31.72 -35.99 37.93
CA ALA A 22 33.11 -36.42 38.15
C ALA A 22 33.60 -37.19 36.89
N GLY A 23 34.92 -37.30 36.66
CA GLY A 23 35.50 -38.21 35.65
C GLY A 23 35.65 -39.65 36.17
N PRO A 24 36.59 -40.48 35.64
CA PRO A 24 37.52 -40.25 34.52
C PRO A 24 37.64 -41.44 33.53
N SER A 25 38.52 -41.34 32.51
CA SER A 25 39.57 -42.32 32.13
C SER A 25 39.87 -42.48 30.63
N CYS A 26 41.12 -42.90 30.34
CA CYS A 26 41.68 -43.43 29.09
C CYS A 26 42.05 -42.50 27.89
N THR A 27 43.32 -42.05 27.96
CA THR A 27 44.37 -42.26 26.92
C THR A 27 44.26 -41.62 25.52
N GLN A 28 44.74 -40.38 25.43
CA GLN A 28 46.04 -40.00 24.84
C GLN A 28 46.68 -40.90 23.72
N ARG A 29 46.89 -40.25 22.56
CA ARG A 29 47.98 -40.41 21.53
C ARG A 29 48.62 -41.78 21.30
N TYR A 30 48.60 -42.23 20.04
CA TYR A 30 49.83 -42.64 19.31
C TYR A 30 49.76 -42.22 17.84
N ALA A 31 50.93 -41.96 17.26
CA ALA A 31 51.12 -41.69 15.83
C ALA A 31 52.38 -42.43 15.33
N ALA A 32 52.44 -42.62 14.01
CA ALA A 32 53.53 -43.20 13.19
C ALA A 32 53.53 -44.72 12.93
N ALA A 33 54.04 -45.05 11.74
CA ALA A 33 54.46 -46.36 11.20
C ALA A 33 53.39 -47.42 10.83
N GLY A 34 52.92 -47.35 9.57
CA GLY A 34 53.40 -48.25 8.51
C GLY A 34 52.92 -49.72 8.40
N LEU A 35 52.41 -50.03 7.19
CA LEU A 35 52.47 -51.32 6.46
C LEU A 35 51.47 -52.47 6.74
N VAL A 36 51.10 -53.14 5.62
CA VAL A 36 50.42 -54.45 5.43
C VAL A 36 48.86 -54.53 5.47
N THR A 37 48.30 -54.49 4.25
CA THR A 37 47.12 -55.16 3.66
C THR A 37 46.05 -55.95 4.48
N ALA A 38 44.80 -55.67 4.08
CA ALA A 38 43.67 -56.60 3.80
C ALA A 38 42.74 -57.13 4.93
N PHE A 39 41.52 -57.50 4.50
CA PHE A 39 40.33 -57.97 5.22
C PHE A 39 39.62 -56.90 6.11
N ALA A 40 38.37 -56.46 5.95
CA ALA A 40 37.10 -56.99 5.41
C ALA A 40 36.07 -57.40 6.49
N ILE A 41 35.01 -56.56 6.60
CA ILE A 41 33.62 -56.90 7.00
C ILE A 41 33.38 -57.31 8.48
N LEU A 42 32.17 -56.99 8.98
CA LEU A 42 31.56 -57.30 10.30
C LEU A 42 32.01 -56.47 11.52
N ALA A 43 31.29 -55.36 11.76
CA ALA A 43 30.97 -54.85 13.11
C ALA A 43 29.73 -53.92 13.11
N ALA A 44 28.65 -54.31 12.41
CA ALA A 44 27.33 -53.75 12.65
C ALA A 44 26.61 -54.58 13.75
N PHE A 45 25.57 -54.02 14.38
CA PHE A 45 24.79 -54.59 15.50
C PHE A 45 25.39 -54.52 16.92
N ALA A 46 25.50 -53.31 17.49
CA ALA A 46 25.46 -53.11 18.95
C ALA A 46 25.02 -51.70 19.42
N CYS A 47 24.14 -50.98 18.69
CA CYS A 47 23.65 -49.66 19.17
C CYS A 47 22.28 -49.28 18.60
N ARG A 48 21.22 -50.02 18.98
CA ARG A 48 19.84 -49.76 18.51
C ARG A 48 18.74 -50.09 19.52
N ALA A 49 18.88 -49.62 20.77
CA ALA A 49 17.89 -49.86 21.84
C ALA A 49 17.67 -48.70 22.84
N ALA A 50 18.27 -47.51 22.65
CA ALA A 50 18.20 -46.41 23.62
C ALA A 50 17.63 -45.08 23.07
N GLY A 51 17.11 -45.06 21.83
CA GLY A 51 16.69 -43.81 21.16
C GLY A 51 15.20 -43.46 21.25
N GLN A 52 14.33 -44.41 21.62
CA GLN A 52 12.90 -44.35 21.22
C GLN A 52 11.94 -43.79 22.29
N GLN A 53 12.44 -43.39 23.46
CA GLN A 53 11.60 -42.92 24.57
C GLN A 53 11.72 -41.42 24.90
N ARG A 54 12.59 -40.67 24.19
CA ARG A 54 12.82 -39.23 24.41
C ARG A 54 12.11 -38.28 23.43
N GLN A 55 11.41 -38.80 22.42
CA GLN A 55 10.72 -37.99 21.41
C GLN A 55 9.24 -37.71 21.68
N ARG A 56 8.61 -38.34 22.69
CA ARG A 56 7.18 -38.14 23.00
C ARG A 56 6.87 -36.93 23.90
N SER A 57 7.86 -36.36 24.59
CA SER A 57 7.65 -35.23 25.51
C SER A 57 7.97 -33.84 24.93
N LEU A 58 8.52 -33.75 23.71
CA LEU A 58 8.85 -32.49 23.04
C LEU A 58 7.80 -32.05 21.99
N GLY A 59 6.95 -32.95 21.53
CA GLY A 59 5.88 -32.63 20.57
C GLY A 59 4.69 -31.87 21.19
N ALA A 60 4.36 -32.15 22.45
CA ALA A 60 3.19 -31.58 23.11
C ALA A 60 3.35 -30.08 23.45
N THR A 61 4.54 -29.65 23.84
CA THR A 61 4.84 -28.26 24.26
C THR A 61 5.02 -27.30 23.09
N LEU A 62 5.49 -27.75 21.93
CA LEU A 62 5.56 -26.92 20.71
C LEU A 62 4.17 -26.70 20.10
N ALA A 63 3.30 -27.71 20.13
CA ALA A 63 1.93 -27.60 19.61
C ALA A 63 1.07 -26.60 20.39
N SER A 64 1.16 -26.56 21.73
CA SER A 64 0.38 -25.59 22.52
C SER A 64 0.87 -24.15 22.35
N TRP A 65 2.17 -23.94 22.13
CA TRP A 65 2.73 -22.60 21.92
C TRP A 65 2.35 -22.03 20.55
N PHE A 66 2.37 -22.85 19.49
CA PHE A 66 1.88 -22.45 18.17
C PHE A 66 0.38 -22.09 18.18
N ASN A 67 -0.45 -22.91 18.85
CA ASN A 67 -1.90 -22.66 18.90
C ASN A 67 -2.24 -21.37 19.68
N SER A 68 -1.46 -21.03 20.71
CA SER A 68 -1.60 -19.78 21.47
C SER A 68 -1.22 -18.52 20.67
N GLN A 69 -0.21 -18.60 19.80
CA GLN A 69 0.15 -17.51 18.88
C GLN A 69 -0.94 -17.30 17.82
N GLN A 70 -1.53 -18.39 17.32
CA GLN A 70 -2.53 -18.33 16.25
C GLN A 70 -3.88 -17.75 16.71
N GLN A 71 -4.28 -17.97 17.97
CA GLN A 71 -5.49 -17.35 18.52
C GLN A 71 -5.34 -15.85 18.84
N GLN A 72 -4.15 -15.34 19.12
CA GLN A 72 -3.95 -13.89 19.35
C GLN A 72 -3.96 -13.05 18.06
N GLN A 73 -3.75 -13.64 16.88
CA GLN A 73 -3.83 -12.92 15.60
C GLN A 73 -5.25 -12.89 14.97
N GLN A 74 -6.20 -13.64 15.54
CA GLN A 74 -7.60 -13.66 15.05
C GLN A 74 -8.48 -12.56 15.66
N GLY A 75 -7.93 -11.75 16.58
CA GLY A 75 -8.58 -10.54 17.08
C GLY A 75 -8.22 -9.30 16.26
N GLN A 76 -9.22 -8.67 15.63
CA GLN A 76 -9.19 -7.31 15.06
C GLN A 76 -8.61 -7.07 13.65
N HIS A 77 -8.38 -8.09 12.81
CA HIS A 77 -8.43 -7.85 11.37
C HIS A 77 -9.89 -7.80 10.89
N ARG A 78 -10.50 -6.61 10.89
CA ARG A 78 -11.66 -6.34 10.04
C ARG A 78 -11.21 -6.40 8.59
N THR A 79 -11.48 -7.51 7.91
CA THR A 79 -11.40 -7.57 6.45
C THR A 79 -12.35 -6.51 5.90
N PRO A 80 -11.91 -5.56 5.03
CA PRO A 80 -12.84 -4.74 4.28
C PRO A 80 -13.72 -5.66 3.42
N PRO A 81 -14.97 -5.26 3.11
CA PRO A 81 -15.85 -6.08 2.29
C PRO A 81 -15.15 -6.42 0.97
N HIS A 82 -15.19 -7.70 0.60
CA HIS A 82 -14.59 -8.18 -0.64
C HIS A 82 -15.06 -7.31 -1.82
N LEU A 83 -14.11 -6.80 -2.63
CA LEU A 83 -14.42 -6.41 -4.00
C LEU A 83 -14.97 -7.65 -4.70
N SER A 84 -16.29 -7.70 -4.78
CA SER A 84 -17.01 -8.77 -5.44
C SER A 84 -16.81 -8.58 -6.94
N THR A 85 -16.60 -9.67 -7.67
CA THR A 85 -16.57 -9.63 -9.14
C THR A 85 -17.96 -9.27 -9.66
N VAL A 86 -18.17 -7.97 -9.91
CA VAL A 86 -19.44 -7.41 -10.41
C VAL A 86 -19.75 -8.04 -11.76
N LYS A 87 -20.94 -8.64 -11.90
CA LYS A 87 -21.44 -9.14 -13.18
C LYS A 87 -22.11 -8.01 -13.95
N PRO A 88 -22.16 -8.07 -15.30
CA PRO A 88 -22.79 -7.02 -16.12
C PRO A 88 -24.29 -6.80 -15.83
N GLU A 89 -24.95 -7.78 -15.21
CA GLU A 89 -26.37 -7.73 -14.83
C GLU A 89 -26.63 -7.40 -13.35
N ASP A 90 -25.58 -7.17 -12.54
CA ASP A 90 -25.75 -6.63 -11.19
C ASP A 90 -26.18 -5.15 -11.29
N PRO A 91 -27.13 -4.67 -10.45
CA PRO A 91 -27.53 -3.26 -10.44
C PRO A 91 -26.31 -2.37 -10.15
N PRO A 92 -26.26 -1.14 -10.71
CA PRO A 92 -25.07 -0.30 -10.70
C PRO A 92 -24.57 -0.11 -9.28
N LEU A 93 -23.36 -0.65 -9.02
CA LEU A 93 -22.64 -0.70 -7.74
C LEU A 93 -23.29 0.18 -6.66
N ALA A 94 -24.29 -0.37 -5.98
CA ALA A 94 -24.86 0.30 -4.84
C ALA A 94 -23.73 0.50 -3.84
N LEU A 95 -23.45 1.77 -3.49
CA LEU A 95 -22.51 2.06 -2.41
C LEU A 95 -22.91 1.19 -1.21
N PRO A 96 -21.99 0.44 -0.58
CA PRO A 96 -22.33 -0.51 0.47
C PRO A 96 -22.81 0.16 1.79
N CYS A 97 -23.26 1.41 1.70
CA CYS A 97 -23.54 2.39 2.74
C CYS A 97 -24.24 3.62 2.12
N GLY A 98 -25.11 4.28 2.88
CA GLY A 98 -25.90 5.44 2.43
C GLY A 98 -25.16 6.79 2.46
N CYS A 99 -23.88 6.84 2.07
CA CYS A 99 -23.09 8.06 2.21
C CYS A 99 -23.39 9.15 1.16
N SER A 100 -23.51 10.38 1.64
CA SER A 100 -23.76 11.61 0.88
C SER A 100 -22.50 12.49 0.78
N ASP A 101 -22.31 13.09 -0.40
CA ASP A 101 -21.38 14.20 -0.62
C ASP A 101 -22.02 15.24 -1.56
N VAL A 102 -23.30 15.51 -1.33
CA VAL A 102 -24.03 16.57 -2.04
C VAL A 102 -23.37 17.90 -1.69
N ASP A 103 -22.85 18.60 -2.70
CA ASP A 103 -22.26 19.93 -2.51
C ASP A 103 -23.28 20.89 -1.88
N PRO A 104 -22.91 21.70 -0.87
CA PRO A 104 -23.84 22.61 -0.19
C PRO A 104 -24.27 23.72 -1.16
N ARG A 105 -25.57 24.05 -1.15
CA ARG A 105 -26.16 25.08 -2.01
C ARG A 105 -27.03 26.00 -1.19
N ASP A 106 -27.04 27.28 -1.57
CA ASP A 106 -27.96 28.29 -1.04
C ASP A 106 -29.40 28.12 -1.58
N SER A 107 -29.58 27.41 -2.70
CA SER A 107 -30.87 26.96 -3.20
C SER A 107 -30.74 25.76 -4.14
N PHE A 108 -31.70 24.83 -4.09
CA PHE A 108 -31.77 23.70 -5.04
C PHE A 108 -31.94 24.14 -6.50
N LEU A 109 -32.50 25.34 -6.72
CA LEU A 109 -32.69 25.93 -8.05
C LEU A 109 -31.41 26.52 -8.66
N ARG A 110 -30.37 26.77 -7.85
CA ARG A 110 -29.05 27.15 -8.38
C ARG A 110 -28.31 25.90 -8.82
N ALA A 111 -28.21 25.73 -10.14
CA ALA A 111 -27.43 24.67 -10.76
C ALA A 111 -25.91 24.81 -10.50
N LYS A 112 -25.43 26.04 -10.28
CA LYS A 112 -24.02 26.33 -10.02
C LYS A 112 -23.72 26.20 -8.52
N VAL A 113 -22.89 25.21 -8.21
CA VAL A 113 -22.17 25.10 -6.94
C VAL A 113 -20.92 25.97 -7.06
N ASP A 114 -20.75 26.96 -6.18
CA ASP A 114 -19.51 27.76 -6.14
C ASP A 114 -18.36 27.02 -5.45
N PHE A 115 -18.65 26.25 -4.39
CA PHE A 115 -17.65 25.52 -3.60
C PHE A 115 -18.13 24.11 -3.28
N SER A 116 -17.28 23.11 -3.54
CA SER A 116 -17.63 21.71 -3.30
C SER A 116 -17.53 21.32 -1.83
N CYS A 117 -18.11 20.17 -1.46
CA CYS A 117 -17.86 19.54 -0.15
C CYS A 117 -16.36 19.37 0.15
N PHE A 118 -15.55 19.09 -0.87
CA PHE A 118 -14.10 18.93 -0.74
C PHE A 118 -13.39 20.26 -0.44
N ASP A 119 -13.81 21.36 -1.09
CA ASP A 119 -13.27 22.69 -0.82
C ASP A 119 -13.57 23.13 0.61
N GLN A 120 -14.83 22.95 1.04
CA GLN A 120 -15.28 23.25 2.39
C GLN A 120 -14.56 22.41 3.46
N ALA A 121 -14.36 21.11 3.20
CA ALA A 121 -13.59 20.24 4.06
C ALA A 121 -12.13 20.71 4.19
N ARG A 122 -11.50 21.12 3.08
CA ARG A 122 -10.13 21.67 3.08
C ARG A 122 -10.00 22.98 3.86
N TRP A 123 -11.08 23.74 4.02
CA TRP A 123 -11.14 24.94 4.86
C TRP A 123 -11.51 24.69 6.33
N GLY A 124 -11.65 23.42 6.74
CA GLY A 124 -12.05 23.06 8.10
C GLY A 124 -13.53 23.29 8.40
N ALA A 125 -14.36 23.54 7.39
CA ALA A 125 -15.80 23.79 7.58
C ALA A 125 -16.60 22.54 7.98
N CYS A 126 -15.98 21.36 8.09
CA CYS A 126 -16.65 20.10 8.42
C CYS A 126 -17.43 20.06 9.75
N GLY A 127 -17.24 21.03 10.64
CA GLY A 127 -18.04 21.18 11.87
C GLY A 127 -19.17 22.21 11.77
N GLN A 128 -19.35 22.87 10.63
CA GLN A 128 -20.33 23.95 10.46
C GLN A 128 -21.74 23.40 10.20
N PRO A 129 -22.81 24.03 10.72
CA PRO A 129 -24.20 23.60 10.53
C PRO A 129 -24.57 23.25 9.09
N PHE A 130 -24.20 24.07 8.11
CA PHE A 130 -24.51 23.84 6.69
C PHE A 130 -23.81 22.60 6.06
N MET A 131 -22.84 22.00 6.75
CA MET A 131 -22.17 20.75 6.38
C MET A 131 -22.74 19.54 7.14
N LEU A 132 -23.77 19.73 7.97
CA LEU A 132 -24.32 18.73 8.90
C LEU A 132 -25.84 18.61 8.77
N GLU A 133 -26.52 19.75 8.75
CA GLU A 133 -27.97 19.87 8.89
C GLU A 133 -28.67 19.61 7.56
N THR A 134 -29.67 18.75 7.61
CA THR A 134 -30.50 18.31 6.49
C THR A 134 -31.77 19.16 6.40
N PRO A 135 -32.17 19.70 5.24
CA PRO A 135 -33.57 19.63 4.83
C PRO A 135 -33.99 18.17 4.88
N GLU A 136 -35.20 17.85 5.36
CA GLU A 136 -35.63 16.50 5.78
C GLU A 136 -35.62 15.39 4.68
N GLU A 137 -35.05 15.66 3.51
CA GLU A 137 -35.07 14.83 2.29
C GLU A 137 -33.74 14.11 1.99
N VAL A 138 -32.64 14.41 2.70
CA VAL A 138 -31.33 13.73 2.50
C VAL A 138 -30.99 12.88 3.74
N PRO A 139 -30.93 11.54 3.64
CA PRO A 139 -31.11 10.66 4.81
C PRO A 139 -30.04 10.72 5.91
N GLU A 140 -28.85 11.28 5.67
CA GLU A 140 -27.74 11.26 6.66
C GLU A 140 -26.85 12.53 6.70
N GLY A 141 -27.24 13.63 6.05
CA GLY A 141 -26.46 14.90 6.04
C GLY A 141 -25.76 15.25 4.72
N TYR A 142 -25.14 16.42 4.69
CA TYR A 142 -24.27 16.87 3.59
C TYR A 142 -22.82 16.45 3.83
N CYS A 143 -22.04 16.37 2.76
CA CYS A 143 -20.57 16.28 2.80
C CYS A 143 -19.94 15.21 3.72
N GLN A 144 -20.66 14.12 4.01
CA GLN A 144 -20.21 13.08 4.94
C GLN A 144 -18.91 12.43 4.45
N ILE A 145 -18.82 12.21 3.14
CA ILE A 145 -17.64 11.63 2.50
C ILE A 145 -16.45 12.56 2.63
N SER A 146 -16.55 13.81 2.15
CA SER A 146 -15.45 14.77 2.17
C SER A 146 -14.93 15.06 3.58
N CYS A 147 -15.82 15.02 4.57
CA CYS A 147 -15.47 15.21 5.98
C CYS A 147 -15.06 13.92 6.72
N GLY A 148 -14.88 12.78 6.03
CA GLY A 148 -14.40 11.53 6.64
C GLY A 148 -15.37 10.90 7.66
N ARG A 149 -16.65 11.28 7.60
CA ARG A 149 -17.73 10.75 8.47
C ARG A 149 -18.28 9.42 7.95
N CYS A 150 -18.03 9.12 6.69
CA CYS A 150 -18.47 7.92 5.98
C CYS A 150 -17.52 6.72 6.21
N PRO A 151 -17.89 5.70 7.02
CA PRO A 151 -16.96 4.66 7.48
C PRO A 151 -16.66 3.56 6.44
N CYS A 152 -17.41 3.51 5.34
CA CYS A 152 -17.25 2.56 4.24
C CYS A 152 -16.37 3.09 3.09
N CYS A 153 -16.01 4.37 3.12
CA CYS A 153 -15.25 5.01 2.04
C CYS A 153 -13.75 4.89 2.27
N SER A 154 -13.12 3.96 1.55
CA SER A 154 -11.66 3.91 1.42
C SER A 154 -11.15 5.11 0.63
N THR A 155 -10.12 5.78 1.14
CA THR A 155 -9.43 6.86 0.42
C THR A 155 -8.61 6.31 -0.75
N LEU A 156 -8.15 7.18 -1.65
CA LEU A 156 -7.21 6.80 -2.70
C LEU A 156 -5.91 6.22 -2.11
N ASP A 157 -5.42 6.79 -1.01
CA ASP A 157 -4.23 6.28 -0.30
C ASP A 157 -4.45 4.87 0.29
N ASP A 158 -5.66 4.58 0.81
CA ASP A 158 -6.02 3.24 1.31
C ASP A 158 -6.04 2.20 0.18
N VAL A 159 -6.59 2.55 -0.99
CA VAL A 159 -6.65 1.64 -2.15
C VAL A 159 -5.24 1.39 -2.71
N LEU A 160 -4.41 2.42 -2.84
CA LEU A 160 -3.01 2.27 -3.23
C LEU A 160 -2.23 1.38 -2.27
N LYS A 161 -2.44 1.56 -0.95
CA LYS A 161 -1.80 0.76 0.10
C LYS A 161 -2.25 -0.70 0.04
N TYR A 162 -3.55 -0.94 -0.09
CA TYR A 162 -4.12 -2.27 -0.21
C TYR A 162 -3.60 -3.02 -1.44
N LYS A 163 -3.32 -2.30 -2.53
CA LYS A 163 -2.73 -2.84 -3.77
C LYS A 163 -1.20 -2.95 -3.74
N GLY A 164 -0.53 -2.51 -2.68
CA GLY A 164 0.94 -2.54 -2.57
C GLY A 164 1.65 -1.61 -3.55
N LEU A 165 1.02 -0.49 -3.93
CA LEU A 165 1.58 0.50 -4.87
C LEU A 165 2.41 1.55 -4.11
N GLU A 166 3.30 1.08 -3.22
CA GLU A 166 4.03 1.88 -2.23
C GLU A 166 5.04 2.84 -2.87
N MET A 167 5.61 2.51 -4.03
CA MET A 167 6.45 3.43 -4.80
C MET A 167 5.63 4.59 -5.38
N PHE A 168 4.39 4.33 -5.83
CA PHE A 168 3.53 5.40 -6.34
C PHE A 168 3.04 6.31 -5.22
N ARG A 169 2.63 5.74 -4.07
CA ARG A 169 2.30 6.49 -2.85
C ARG A 169 3.46 7.39 -2.43
N TRP A 170 4.68 6.84 -2.39
CA TRP A 170 5.91 7.58 -2.09
C TRP A 170 6.18 8.69 -3.11
N MET A 171 6.06 8.44 -4.41
CA MET A 171 6.25 9.44 -5.47
C MET A 171 5.28 10.62 -5.32
N LEU A 172 4.01 10.37 -4.97
CA LEU A 172 3.02 11.42 -4.73
C LEU A 172 3.38 12.32 -3.53
N THR A 173 4.18 11.86 -2.56
CA THR A 173 4.61 12.69 -1.41
C THR A 173 5.54 13.85 -1.78
N PHE A 174 6.13 13.84 -2.97
CA PHE A 174 6.92 14.97 -3.47
C PHE A 174 6.05 16.13 -4.01
N SER A 175 4.73 15.93 -4.10
CA SER A 175 3.75 16.93 -4.54
C SER A 175 2.63 17.13 -3.51
N GLU A 176 1.79 18.13 -3.74
CA GLU A 176 0.56 18.37 -2.99
C GLU A 176 -0.44 17.20 -3.05
N GLU A 177 -0.32 16.32 -4.04
CA GLU A 177 -1.28 15.21 -4.28
C GLU A 177 -1.17 14.10 -3.23
N GLY A 178 0.01 13.83 -2.68
CA GLY A 178 0.19 12.87 -1.58
C GLY A 178 -0.48 13.28 -0.26
N GLY A 179 -0.91 14.54 -0.14
CA GLY A 179 -1.81 15.00 0.91
C GLY A 179 -3.28 14.82 0.56
N LYS A 180 -3.68 15.15 -0.68
CA LYS A 180 -5.07 15.08 -1.14
C LYS A 180 -5.60 13.64 -1.27
N THR A 181 -4.77 12.69 -1.67
CA THR A 181 -5.16 11.25 -1.79
C THR A 181 -5.62 10.60 -0.49
N LYS A 182 -5.26 11.18 0.66
CA LYS A 182 -5.71 10.77 2.01
C LYS A 182 -7.05 11.40 2.42
N MET A 183 -7.63 12.25 1.58
CA MET A 183 -8.91 12.90 1.81
C MET A 183 -10.00 12.10 1.07
N PRO A 184 -10.99 11.51 1.76
CA PRO A 184 -12.03 10.69 1.12
C PRO A 184 -12.90 11.44 0.09
N GLY A 185 -12.98 12.78 0.20
CA GLY A 185 -13.65 13.64 -0.78
C GLY A 185 -12.86 13.93 -2.05
N TYR A 186 -11.60 13.50 -2.17
CA TYR A 186 -10.76 13.89 -3.30
C TYR A 186 -11.14 13.13 -4.58
N MET A 187 -11.78 13.86 -5.49
CA MET A 187 -12.38 13.32 -6.70
C MET A 187 -11.40 13.39 -7.88
N VAL A 188 -10.70 12.30 -8.17
CA VAL A 188 -9.78 12.14 -9.31
C VAL A 188 -9.68 10.69 -9.76
N THR A 189 -9.09 10.47 -10.94
CA THR A 189 -8.60 9.15 -11.36
C THR A 189 -7.09 9.13 -11.28
N LEU A 190 -6.52 8.19 -10.53
CA LEU A 190 -5.09 7.96 -10.42
C LEU A 190 -4.64 6.89 -11.41
N LEU A 191 -3.74 7.25 -12.31
CA LEU A 191 -3.01 6.33 -13.16
C LEU A 191 -1.79 5.83 -12.37
N ALA A 192 -1.91 4.76 -11.60
CA ALA A 192 -0.87 4.33 -10.65
C ALA A 192 0.06 3.27 -11.25
N PRO A 193 1.33 3.57 -11.58
CA PRO A 193 2.27 2.55 -12.05
C PRO A 193 2.66 1.60 -10.92
N THR A 194 2.89 0.34 -11.27
CA THR A 194 3.42 -0.67 -10.35
C THR A 194 4.78 -0.26 -9.76
N ASP A 195 5.10 -0.78 -8.58
CA ASP A 195 6.39 -0.52 -7.93
C ASP A 195 7.59 -0.92 -8.80
N SER A 196 7.47 -2.00 -9.57
CA SER A 196 8.44 -2.42 -10.58
C SER A 196 8.60 -1.43 -11.74
N ALA A 197 7.50 -0.79 -12.18
CA ALA A 197 7.55 0.23 -13.22
C ALA A 197 8.31 1.47 -12.74
N ILE A 198 8.04 1.93 -11.52
CA ILE A 198 8.70 3.11 -10.93
C ILE A 198 10.19 2.81 -10.70
N TRP A 199 10.56 1.66 -10.14
CA TRP A 199 11.96 1.27 -10.04
C TRP A 199 12.66 1.18 -11.39
N SER A 200 12.00 0.66 -12.43
CA SER A 200 12.55 0.62 -13.79
C SER A 200 12.79 2.02 -14.36
N ALA A 201 11.92 3.00 -14.05
CA ALA A 201 12.10 4.39 -14.43
C ALA A 201 13.25 5.07 -13.64
N LEU A 202 13.35 4.84 -12.33
CA LEU A 202 14.41 5.37 -11.47
C LEU A 202 15.80 4.84 -11.86
N ASN A 203 15.91 3.54 -12.15
CA ASN A 203 17.15 2.91 -12.58
C ASN A 203 17.67 3.52 -13.91
N ARG A 204 16.78 3.87 -14.85
CA ARG A 204 17.16 4.57 -16.10
C ARG A 204 17.70 5.98 -15.84
N LEU A 205 17.19 6.65 -14.80
CA LEU A 205 17.70 7.94 -14.33
C LEU A 205 19.00 7.83 -13.50
N GLY A 206 19.49 6.60 -13.24
CA GLY A 206 20.73 6.35 -12.52
C GLY A 206 20.60 6.21 -10.99
N TYR A 207 19.38 6.22 -10.43
CA TYR A 207 19.17 6.03 -9.00
C TYR A 207 19.07 4.55 -8.64
N THR A 208 19.77 4.14 -7.60
CA THR A 208 19.81 2.75 -7.10
C THR A 208 19.08 2.55 -5.77
N SER A 209 18.62 3.63 -5.12
CA SER A 209 17.91 3.59 -3.84
C SER A 209 16.96 4.79 -3.67
N LYS A 210 16.03 4.73 -2.71
CA LYS A 210 15.12 5.85 -2.40
C LYS A 210 15.86 7.01 -1.77
N GLU A 211 16.83 6.70 -0.92
CA GLU A 211 17.65 7.65 -0.17
C GLU A 211 18.47 8.52 -1.12
N ALA A 212 18.98 7.96 -2.23
CA ALA A 212 19.66 8.72 -3.27
C ALA A 212 18.73 9.75 -3.95
N VAL A 213 17.49 9.35 -4.27
CA VAL A 213 16.45 10.26 -4.79
C VAL A 213 16.06 11.31 -3.74
N GLU A 214 15.95 10.91 -2.48
CA GLU A 214 15.56 11.80 -1.38
C GLU A 214 16.65 12.79 -0.98
N GLN A 215 17.90 12.57 -1.40
CA GLN A 215 19.01 13.52 -1.26
C GLN A 215 19.14 14.45 -2.47
N ASP A 216 18.63 14.07 -3.65
CA ASP A 216 18.64 14.91 -4.86
C ASP A 216 17.37 15.77 -4.98
N GLY A 217 17.50 17.07 -4.74
CA GLY A 217 16.41 18.05 -4.89
C GLY A 217 15.86 18.16 -6.33
N THR A 218 16.68 17.88 -7.33
CA THR A 218 16.26 17.85 -8.76
C THR A 218 15.38 16.62 -9.01
N ALA A 219 15.78 15.46 -8.49
CA ALA A 219 15.01 14.23 -8.60
C ALA A 219 13.61 14.38 -7.99
N LYS A 220 13.51 15.00 -6.81
CA LYS A 220 12.22 15.30 -6.16
C LYS A 220 11.30 16.16 -7.02
N GLY A 221 11.82 17.25 -7.61
CA GLY A 221 11.03 18.11 -8.49
C GLY A 221 10.51 17.35 -9.72
N ILE A 222 11.37 16.54 -10.34
CA ILE A 222 10.99 15.68 -11.46
C ILE A 222 9.92 14.66 -11.05
N LEU A 223 10.07 13.99 -9.91
CA LEU A 223 9.09 13.01 -9.43
C LEU A 223 7.77 13.64 -8.99
N ALA A 224 7.77 14.86 -8.47
CA ALA A 224 6.55 15.63 -8.18
C ALA A 224 5.78 15.93 -9.47
N ASP A 225 6.48 16.28 -10.55
CA ASP A 225 5.88 16.51 -11.86
C ASP A 225 5.35 15.21 -12.49
N ILE A 226 6.11 14.12 -12.45
CA ILE A 226 5.62 12.80 -12.88
C ILE A 226 4.40 12.39 -12.05
N GLY A 227 4.44 12.57 -10.72
CA GLY A 227 3.31 12.31 -9.82
C GLY A 227 2.04 13.01 -10.26
N ARG A 228 2.11 14.32 -10.50
CA ARG A 228 0.98 15.13 -11.00
C ARG A 228 0.54 14.74 -12.41
N TYR A 229 1.46 14.28 -13.27
CA TYR A 229 1.09 13.80 -14.60
C TYR A 229 0.27 12.49 -14.57
N HIS A 230 0.33 11.74 -13.47
CA HIS A 230 -0.46 10.53 -13.26
C HIS A 230 -1.82 10.78 -12.56
N VAL A 231 -2.17 12.04 -12.27
CA VAL A 231 -3.48 12.38 -11.70
C VAL A 231 -4.35 13.03 -12.77
N LEU A 232 -5.51 12.42 -13.04
CA LEU A 232 -6.52 12.96 -13.94
C LEU A 232 -7.61 13.67 -13.12
N PRO A 233 -7.83 14.99 -13.30
CA PRO A 233 -8.97 15.67 -12.72
C PRO A 233 -10.30 15.18 -13.36
N PRO A 234 -11.44 15.43 -12.71
CA PRO A 234 -12.75 15.13 -13.27
C PRO A 234 -13.01 15.86 -14.60
N VAL A 235 -13.89 15.28 -15.41
CA VAL A 235 -14.39 15.87 -16.64
C VAL A 235 -15.39 16.97 -16.30
N GLU A 236 -15.00 18.22 -16.50
CA GLU A 236 -15.91 19.37 -16.46
C GLU A 236 -16.75 19.46 -17.74
N PRO A 237 -18.02 19.90 -17.68
CA PRO A 237 -18.77 20.35 -16.51
C PRO A 237 -19.48 19.21 -15.74
N LEU A 238 -19.25 17.96 -16.12
CA LEU A 238 -19.97 16.79 -15.60
C LEU A 238 -19.55 16.39 -14.18
N LYS A 239 -18.43 16.94 -13.67
CA LYS A 239 -17.74 16.51 -12.45
C LYS A 239 -17.60 14.97 -12.38
N ALA A 240 -17.26 14.33 -13.50
CA ALA A 240 -17.18 12.86 -13.59
C ALA A 240 -15.72 12.40 -13.60
N THR A 241 -15.36 11.43 -12.76
CA THR A 241 -14.04 10.77 -12.82
C THR A 241 -13.90 9.90 -14.05
N TRP A 242 -12.69 9.75 -14.56
CA TRP A 242 -12.40 8.82 -15.64
C TRP A 242 -12.44 7.37 -15.14
N THR A 243 -13.12 6.51 -15.89
CA THR A 243 -13.12 5.06 -15.72
C THR A 243 -12.77 4.43 -17.06
N THR A 244 -12.23 3.21 -17.05
CA THR A 244 -11.83 2.47 -18.25
C THR A 244 -12.89 2.48 -19.35
N PRO A 245 -14.22 2.31 -19.08
CA PRO A 245 -15.25 2.43 -20.10
C PRO A 245 -15.19 3.68 -20.98
N PHE A 246 -14.82 4.84 -20.41
CA PHE A 246 -14.68 6.12 -21.11
C PHE A 246 -13.29 6.33 -21.73
N MET A 247 -12.28 5.58 -21.30
CA MET A 247 -10.90 5.66 -21.83
C MET A 247 -10.71 4.94 -23.19
N ARG A 248 -11.68 4.13 -23.65
CA ARG A 248 -11.48 3.22 -24.79
C ARG A 248 -11.44 3.89 -26.16
N GLY A 249 -12.02 5.07 -26.31
CA GLY A 249 -12.35 5.68 -27.61
C GLY A 249 -11.38 6.75 -28.13
N ASP A 250 -10.08 6.50 -28.13
CA ASP A 250 -9.05 7.44 -28.60
C ASP A 250 -9.12 8.82 -27.90
N VAL A 251 -9.43 8.83 -26.61
CA VAL A 251 -9.70 10.06 -25.85
C VAL A 251 -8.41 10.74 -25.37
N ASN A 252 -8.41 12.07 -25.37
CA ASN A 252 -7.39 12.89 -24.70
C ASN A 252 -7.88 13.30 -23.32
N MET A 253 -7.09 13.05 -22.28
CA MET A 253 -7.41 13.34 -20.89
C MET A 253 -6.38 14.34 -20.35
N TYR A 254 -6.85 15.46 -19.79
CA TYR A 254 -5.96 16.38 -19.09
C TYR A 254 -5.44 15.75 -17.80
N THR A 255 -4.26 16.17 -17.37
CA THR A 255 -3.66 15.82 -16.08
C THR A 255 -3.67 17.05 -15.17
N VAL A 256 -3.49 16.89 -13.85
CA VAL A 256 -3.41 18.05 -12.94
C VAL A 256 -2.09 18.84 -13.12
N LEU A 257 -1.14 18.30 -13.88
CA LEU A 257 0.11 18.98 -14.20
C LEU A 257 -0.15 20.18 -15.13
N SER A 258 0.29 21.36 -14.67
CA SER A 258 0.01 22.65 -15.30
C SER A 258 0.48 22.76 -16.77
N GLY A 259 -0.15 23.67 -17.51
CA GLY A 259 0.18 23.91 -18.93
C GLY A 259 -0.44 22.90 -19.90
N GLY A 260 -1.64 22.40 -19.57
CA GLY A 260 -2.46 21.60 -20.48
C GLY A 260 -1.85 20.25 -20.88
N LYS A 261 -1.06 19.63 -19.98
CA LYS A 261 -0.45 18.32 -20.26
C LYS A 261 -1.53 17.25 -20.29
N THR A 262 -1.66 16.60 -21.44
CA THR A 262 -2.59 15.49 -21.66
C THR A 262 -1.88 14.15 -21.71
N VAL A 263 -2.62 13.10 -21.40
CA VAL A 263 -2.36 11.73 -21.84
C VAL A 263 -3.47 11.35 -22.84
N SER A 264 -3.25 10.34 -23.66
CA SER A 264 -4.30 9.77 -24.51
C SER A 264 -4.50 8.29 -24.21
N ALA A 265 -5.71 7.78 -24.38
CA ALA A 265 -6.03 6.38 -24.13
C ALA A 265 -6.59 5.71 -25.39
N LYS A 266 -6.09 4.51 -25.69
CA LYS A 266 -6.50 3.70 -26.84
C LYS A 266 -6.85 2.29 -26.38
N GLN A 267 -7.90 1.71 -26.95
CA GLN A 267 -8.18 0.28 -26.82
C GLN A 267 -7.72 -0.47 -28.08
N ASP A 268 -7.05 -1.60 -27.91
CA ASP A 268 -6.75 -2.51 -29.02
C ASP A 268 -7.89 -3.52 -29.27
N GLY A 269 -7.78 -4.29 -30.36
CA GLY A 269 -8.77 -5.31 -30.73
C GLY A 269 -8.91 -6.47 -29.72
N SER A 270 -8.01 -6.59 -28.73
CA SER A 270 -8.11 -7.57 -27.63
C SER A 270 -8.85 -7.02 -26.40
N GLY A 271 -9.26 -5.74 -26.43
CA GLY A 271 -9.91 -5.06 -25.33
C GLY A 271 -8.94 -4.49 -24.28
N LYS A 272 -7.63 -4.59 -24.51
CA LYS A 272 -6.57 -4.04 -23.68
C LYS A 272 -6.50 -2.52 -23.90
N VAL A 273 -6.42 -1.75 -22.81
CA VAL A 273 -6.35 -0.29 -22.88
C VAL A 273 -4.92 0.14 -22.57
N THR A 274 -4.37 0.98 -23.45
CA THR A 274 -3.03 1.55 -23.36
C THR A 274 -3.14 3.05 -23.24
N ILE A 275 -2.52 3.60 -22.20
CA ILE A 275 -2.35 5.04 -22.00
C ILE A 275 -1.02 5.46 -22.66
N LEU A 276 -1.05 6.53 -23.44
CA LEU A 276 0.07 7.08 -24.18
C LEU A 276 0.42 8.47 -23.66
N SER A 277 1.70 8.69 -23.43
CA SER A 277 2.31 10.01 -23.19
C SER A 277 3.30 10.36 -24.31
N PRO A 278 3.82 11.60 -24.36
CA PRO A 278 4.81 12.01 -25.37
C PRO A 278 6.13 11.21 -25.39
N LYS A 279 6.45 10.46 -24.33
CA LYS A 279 7.73 9.74 -24.18
C LYS A 279 7.61 8.29 -23.69
N SER A 280 6.41 7.78 -23.49
CA SER A 280 6.17 6.42 -22.97
C SER A 280 4.74 5.98 -23.24
N SER A 281 4.51 4.67 -23.22
CA SER A 281 3.17 4.08 -23.18
C SER A 281 3.08 3.09 -22.02
N ALA A 282 1.89 2.94 -21.46
CA ALA A 282 1.62 2.05 -20.33
C ALA A 282 0.26 1.35 -20.51
N THR A 283 0.20 0.07 -20.18
CA THR A 283 -0.98 -0.80 -20.20
C THR A 283 -1.75 -0.69 -18.88
N LEU A 284 -3.09 -0.66 -18.93
CA LEU A 284 -3.93 -0.99 -17.77
C LEU A 284 -3.85 -2.48 -17.43
N THR A 285 -3.25 -2.79 -16.28
CA THR A 285 -3.09 -4.14 -15.69
C THR A 285 -4.24 -4.49 -14.76
N GLU A 286 -4.66 -3.55 -13.92
CA GLU A 286 -5.92 -3.56 -13.20
C GLU A 286 -6.70 -2.28 -13.51
N LYS A 287 -8.03 -2.38 -13.49
CA LYS A 287 -8.94 -1.37 -14.01
C LYS A 287 -9.97 -0.96 -12.96
N ASP A 288 -10.41 0.29 -12.99
CA ASP A 288 -11.59 0.78 -12.27
C ASP A 288 -11.59 0.48 -10.75
N LEU A 289 -10.41 0.53 -10.09
CA LEU A 289 -10.34 0.24 -8.65
C LEU A 289 -10.98 1.39 -7.85
N TYR A 290 -12.18 1.13 -7.34
CA TYR A 290 -13.01 2.11 -6.66
C TYR A 290 -12.38 2.64 -5.36
N ALA A 291 -12.33 3.97 -5.22
CA ALA A 291 -11.74 4.69 -4.09
C ALA A 291 -12.65 5.85 -3.64
N CYS A 292 -13.88 5.52 -3.23
CA CYS A 292 -14.90 6.46 -2.78
C CYS A 292 -15.32 7.49 -3.85
N LYS A 293 -14.73 8.70 -3.88
CA LYS A 293 -14.97 9.67 -4.98
C LYS A 293 -13.98 9.52 -6.15
N GLY A 294 -12.97 8.68 -6.03
CA GLY A 294 -11.95 8.46 -7.05
C GLY A 294 -11.89 7.04 -7.58
N TYR A 295 -11.03 6.85 -8.59
CA TYR A 295 -10.67 5.54 -9.13
C TYR A 295 -9.14 5.41 -9.23
N VAL A 296 -8.64 4.18 -9.12
CA VAL A 296 -7.24 3.85 -9.38
C VAL A 296 -7.14 2.88 -10.57
N GLU A 297 -6.27 3.21 -11.50
CA GLU A 297 -6.02 2.52 -12.75
C GLU A 297 -4.55 2.06 -12.75
N VAL A 298 -4.28 0.76 -12.70
CA VAL A 298 -2.91 0.26 -12.39
C VAL A 298 -2.11 0.03 -13.67
N LEU A 299 -0.92 0.64 -13.77
CA LEU A 299 -0.10 0.67 -14.99
C LEU A 299 1.15 -0.21 -14.92
N ASP A 300 1.50 -0.87 -16.04
CA ASP A 300 2.76 -1.62 -16.20
C ASP A 300 4.01 -0.75 -16.42
N ALA A 301 3.82 0.54 -16.72
CA ALA A 301 4.90 1.49 -17.00
C ALA A 301 4.55 2.90 -16.46
N VAL A 302 5.58 3.72 -16.24
CA VAL A 302 5.45 5.12 -15.82
C VAL A 302 5.23 6.01 -17.04
N LEU A 303 4.22 6.87 -16.98
CA LEU A 303 3.92 7.89 -18.00
C LEU A 303 4.82 9.12 -17.83
N ILE A 304 5.51 9.50 -18.89
CA ILE A 304 6.52 10.55 -18.89
C ILE A 304 6.05 11.75 -19.73
N PRO A 305 5.93 12.96 -19.16
CA PRO A 305 5.31 14.11 -19.84
C PRO A 305 6.22 14.87 -20.82
N TRP A 306 7.55 14.81 -20.65
CA TRP A 306 8.54 15.45 -21.53
C TRP A 306 9.86 14.68 -21.56
N ALA A 307 10.80 15.12 -22.40
CA ALA A 307 12.18 14.65 -22.35
C ALA A 307 12.85 15.10 -21.04
N MET A 308 12.70 14.30 -19.99
CA MET A 308 13.48 14.46 -18.77
C MET A 308 14.95 14.20 -19.12
N LYS A 309 15.86 15.10 -18.72
CA LYS A 309 17.28 14.98 -19.04
C LYS A 309 17.84 13.72 -18.36
N GLY A 310 18.22 12.72 -19.15
CA GLY A 310 18.64 11.41 -18.67
C GLY A 310 17.61 10.28 -18.85
N TYR A 311 16.39 10.57 -19.32
CA TYR A 311 15.41 9.54 -19.67
C TYR A 311 15.40 9.29 -21.18
N ALA A 312 16.16 8.27 -21.60
CA ALA A 312 16.29 7.79 -22.97
C ALA A 312 16.05 6.27 -23.03
#